data_AF-A0A0F4RMD7-F1
#
_entry.id   AF-A0A0F4RMD7-F1
#
_cell.length_a   1.000
_cell.length_b   1.000
_cell.length_c   1.000
_cell.angle_alpha   90.00
_cell.angle_beta   90.00
_cell.angle_gamma   90.00
#
_symmetry.space_group_name_H-M   'P 1'
#
loop_
_entity.id
_entity.type
_entity.pdbx_description
1 polymer ?
#
loop_
_entity_poly.entity_id
_entity_poly.type
_entity_poly.pdbx_seq_one_letter_code
_entity_poly.pdbx_strand_id
1 'polypeptide(L)'
;MRLMMLAIGVAMVAVAAAIVFTFKIVWDDYVYNQQLVSVEVSAPAGWQVVPYETRHGEAIVVETLAPRDQPASTTQRYLRQFADLSADPHKGAAWTFAQGEELVALTMSFGPQARKAGGSVFDQLRAANATPAPVVDVSVATIAGQTLKVKPRLSDIPGEEFPQPVLYRRFAYQIGDPEVDKVLNLSVLTNSSDAAVAQAIASVDLTRANALLPTPDPDLDQSAGIVSAMDGGLLTVAPEPTVAYRALMLLQGGRDFGEPWTEAILKVQNGQITNWDEFAAAYPDSLDDAPYELLNLVTGGSEEVSARYFAGAMLGSGRQWNDHEHYILTKVSQLESAQSDFWEYMSGDYDVAPEVLALIMRLPEERTEPEADAPEVRSRPAVSNGFGQSSQCRMEGGVRRCTVGSSN
;
A
#
# COMPACT_ATOMS: atom_id res chain seq x y z
N MET A 1 -49.57 30.35 -29.61
CA MET A 1 -48.56 30.76 -30.63
C MET A 1 -47.52 31.76 -30.10
N ARG A 2 -47.89 32.90 -29.48
CA ARG A 2 -46.93 33.88 -28.93
C ARG A 2 -45.99 33.34 -27.83
N LEU A 3 -46.50 32.50 -26.91
CA LEU A 3 -45.68 31.85 -25.87
C LEU A 3 -44.66 30.86 -26.44
N MET A 4 -44.98 30.22 -27.57
CA MET A 4 -44.12 29.22 -28.19
C MET A 4 -42.93 29.86 -28.93
N MET A 5 -43.12 31.03 -29.55
CA MET A 5 -41.99 31.79 -30.12
C MET A 5 -41.04 32.35 -29.05
N LEU A 6 -41.57 32.80 -27.91
CA LEU A 6 -40.76 33.25 -26.78
C LEU A 6 -39.92 32.10 -26.19
N ALA A 7 -40.50 30.92 -26.05
CA ALA A 7 -39.77 29.72 -25.59
C ALA A 7 -38.66 29.32 -26.58
N ILE A 8 -38.92 29.39 -27.89
CA ILE A 8 -37.90 29.11 -28.92
C ILE A 8 -36.78 30.16 -28.89
N GLY A 9 -37.12 31.44 -28.70
CA GLY A 9 -36.13 32.52 -28.57
C GLY A 9 -35.21 32.34 -27.35
N VAL A 10 -35.78 32.01 -26.18
CA VAL A 10 -35.00 31.72 -24.97
C VAL A 10 -34.15 30.47 -25.14
N ALA A 11 -34.69 29.41 -25.74
CA ALA A 11 -33.94 28.18 -26.03
C ALA A 11 -32.76 28.45 -26.98
N MET A 12 -32.95 29.25 -28.03
CA MET A 12 -31.87 29.65 -28.93
C MET A 12 -30.77 30.44 -28.22
N VAL A 13 -31.12 31.38 -27.34
CA VAL A 13 -30.14 32.15 -26.57
C VAL A 13 -29.38 31.25 -25.60
N ALA A 14 -30.07 30.32 -24.92
CA ALA A 14 -29.42 29.35 -24.04
C ALA A 14 -28.46 28.42 -24.80
N VAL A 15 -28.83 27.95 -25.98
CA VAL A 15 -27.97 27.12 -26.84
C VAL A 15 -26.76 27.92 -27.34
N ALA A 16 -26.97 29.17 -27.80
CA ALA A 16 -25.87 30.03 -28.23
C ALA A 16 -24.90 30.34 -27.07
N ALA A 17 -25.42 30.63 -25.88
CA ALA A 17 -24.61 30.83 -24.67
C ALA A 17 -23.83 29.56 -24.31
N ALA A 18 -24.45 28.38 -24.38
CA ALA A 18 -23.78 27.10 -24.11
C ALA A 18 -22.64 26.82 -25.12
N ILE A 19 -22.85 27.12 -26.40
CA ILE A 19 -21.81 26.97 -27.44
C ILE A 19 -20.64 27.94 -27.19
N VAL A 20 -20.93 29.21 -26.90
CA VAL A 20 -19.87 30.20 -26.61
C VAL A 20 -19.11 29.83 -25.33
N PHE A 21 -19.80 29.35 -24.31
CA PHE A 21 -19.20 28.95 -23.05
C PHE A 21 -18.31 27.71 -23.21
N THR A 22 -18.78 26.69 -23.93
CA THR A 22 -17.97 25.49 -24.24
C THR A 22 -16.76 25.84 -25.10
N PHE A 23 -16.92 26.69 -26.12
CA PHE A 23 -15.81 27.14 -26.94
C PHE A 23 -14.76 27.90 -26.13
N LYS A 24 -15.19 28.79 -25.22
CA LYS A 24 -14.29 29.51 -24.33
C LYS A 24 -13.51 28.57 -23.42
N ILE A 25 -14.18 27.61 -22.77
CA ILE A 25 -13.50 26.64 -21.89
C ILE A 25 -12.42 25.86 -22.66
N VAL A 26 -12.77 25.34 -23.84
CA VAL A 26 -11.83 24.58 -24.67
C VAL A 26 -10.66 25.45 -25.15
N TRP A 27 -10.93 26.69 -25.53
CA TRP A 27 -9.91 27.63 -25.97
C TRP A 27 -8.97 28.02 -24.82
N ASP A 28 -9.52 28.31 -23.65
CA ASP A 28 -8.76 28.64 -22.47
C ASP A 28 -7.87 27.45 -22.10
N ASP A 29 -8.40 26.22 -22.01
CA ASP A 29 -7.62 25.00 -21.77
C ASP A 29 -6.47 24.81 -22.76
N TYR A 30 -6.73 25.04 -24.05
CA TYR A 30 -5.74 24.97 -25.12
C TYR A 30 -4.59 25.97 -24.92
N VAL A 31 -4.90 27.23 -24.60
CA VAL A 31 -3.89 28.27 -24.37
C VAL A 31 -3.10 28.02 -23.09
N TYR A 32 -3.76 27.65 -22.00
CA TYR A 32 -3.11 27.39 -20.73
C TYR A 32 -2.15 26.21 -20.82
N ASN A 33 -2.56 25.10 -21.43
CA ASN A 33 -1.70 23.93 -21.57
C ASN A 33 -0.47 24.20 -22.46
N GLN A 34 -0.62 24.99 -23.52
CA GLN A 34 0.50 25.41 -24.36
C GLN A 34 1.58 26.17 -23.56
N GLN A 35 1.16 26.94 -22.55
CA GLN A 35 2.09 27.72 -21.73
C GLN A 35 2.92 26.85 -20.78
N LEU A 36 2.51 25.60 -20.49
CA LEU A 36 3.26 24.70 -19.61
C LEU A 36 4.63 24.30 -20.19
N VAL A 37 4.78 24.30 -21.51
CA VAL A 37 6.07 24.05 -22.18
C VAL A 37 7.11 25.12 -21.85
N SER A 38 6.67 26.30 -21.41
CA SER A 38 7.56 27.40 -20.99
C SER A 38 8.02 27.32 -19.54
N VAL A 39 7.51 26.37 -18.75
CA VAL A 39 7.94 26.16 -17.37
C VAL A 39 9.37 25.59 -17.39
N GLU A 40 10.27 26.24 -16.67
CA GLU A 40 11.65 25.78 -16.56
C GLU A 40 11.72 24.50 -15.74
N VAL A 41 12.46 23.52 -16.26
CA VAL A 41 12.77 22.27 -15.59
C VAL A 41 14.28 22.12 -15.55
N SER A 42 14.81 22.13 -14.34
CA SER A 42 16.25 21.95 -14.11
C SER A 42 16.55 20.48 -13.77
N ALA A 43 17.76 20.03 -14.09
CA ALA A 43 18.19 18.70 -13.72
C ALA A 43 18.70 18.66 -12.27
N PRO A 44 18.16 17.78 -11.41
CA PRO A 44 18.76 17.51 -10.10
C PRO A 44 20.22 17.08 -10.23
N ALA A 45 21.01 17.24 -9.17
CA ALA A 45 22.41 16.85 -9.19
C ALA A 45 22.58 15.35 -9.53
N GLY A 46 23.36 15.05 -10.58
CA GLY A 46 23.60 13.67 -11.05
C GLY A 46 22.51 13.12 -11.98
N TRP A 47 21.46 13.88 -12.26
CA TRP A 47 20.39 13.52 -13.19
C TRP A 47 20.55 14.25 -14.51
N GLN A 48 19.94 13.69 -15.56
CA GLN A 48 19.76 14.36 -16.85
C GLN A 48 18.28 14.57 -17.10
N VAL A 49 17.91 15.76 -17.58
CA VAL A 49 16.54 16.07 -18.00
C VAL A 49 16.49 16.10 -19.51
N VAL A 50 15.60 15.29 -20.07
CA VAL A 50 15.35 15.21 -21.51
C VAL A 50 13.85 15.26 -21.80
N PRO A 51 13.43 15.66 -23.01
CA PRO A 51 12.04 15.50 -23.43
C PRO A 51 11.58 14.05 -23.27
N TYR A 52 10.33 13.84 -22.88
CA TYR A 52 9.80 12.49 -22.74
C TYR A 52 9.71 11.78 -24.09
N GLU A 53 10.25 10.57 -24.17
CA GLU A 53 10.07 9.65 -25.28
C GLU A 53 9.29 8.43 -24.80
N THR A 54 8.43 7.85 -25.64
CA THR A 54 7.61 6.68 -25.28
C THR A 54 8.45 5.53 -24.69
N ARG A 55 9.64 5.28 -25.24
CA ARG A 55 10.57 4.26 -24.74
C ARG A 55 10.98 4.46 -23.27
N HIS A 56 10.97 5.68 -22.74
CA HIS A 56 11.26 5.94 -21.34
C HIS A 56 10.13 5.40 -20.45
N GLY A 57 8.87 5.64 -20.85
CA GLY A 57 7.71 5.06 -20.16
C GLY A 57 7.70 3.55 -20.23
N GLU A 58 7.97 2.98 -21.40
CA GLU A 58 8.05 1.52 -21.62
C GLU A 58 9.14 0.88 -20.75
N ALA A 59 10.31 1.53 -20.62
CA ALA A 59 11.38 1.07 -19.74
C ALA A 59 10.98 1.09 -18.26
N ILE A 60 10.21 2.09 -17.83
CA ILE A 60 9.71 2.18 -16.44
C ILE A 60 8.69 1.07 -16.15
N VAL A 61 7.72 0.87 -17.05
CA VAL A 61 6.61 -0.07 -16.80
C VAL A 61 6.91 -1.50 -17.23
N VAL A 62 7.98 -1.70 -17.98
CA VAL A 62 8.40 -3.00 -18.55
C VAL A 62 7.30 -3.58 -19.46
N GLU A 63 6.63 -2.70 -20.21
CA GLU A 63 5.54 -3.04 -21.13
C GLU A 63 5.63 -2.12 -22.36
N THR A 64 5.49 -2.68 -23.56
CA THR A 64 5.47 -1.89 -24.81
C THR A 64 4.12 -1.23 -25.00
N LEU A 65 4.09 0.01 -25.50
CA LEU A 65 2.86 0.74 -25.79
C LEU A 65 2.05 0.01 -26.86
N ALA A 66 0.85 -0.42 -26.49
CA ALA A 66 -0.06 -1.14 -27.37
C ALA A 66 -0.76 -0.19 -28.37
N PRO A 67 -1.08 -0.67 -29.59
CA PRO A 67 -1.88 0.06 -30.57
C PRO A 67 -3.21 0.60 -30.01
N ARG A 68 -3.65 1.77 -30.48
CA ARG A 68 -4.80 2.50 -29.90
C ARG A 68 -6.14 1.77 -30.00
N ASP A 69 -6.28 0.91 -30.98
CA ASP A 69 -7.48 0.10 -31.27
C ASP A 69 -7.69 -1.06 -30.31
N GLN A 70 -6.71 -1.37 -29.45
CA GLN A 70 -6.83 -2.40 -28.44
C GLN A 70 -7.38 -1.84 -27.10
N PRO A 71 -8.19 -2.64 -26.37
CA PRO A 71 -8.57 -2.33 -25.00
C PRO A 71 -7.34 -2.02 -24.15
N ALA A 72 -7.33 -0.85 -23.52
CA ALA A 72 -6.18 -0.39 -22.74
C ALA A 72 -6.35 -0.72 -21.27
N SER A 73 -5.36 -1.44 -20.72
CA SER A 73 -5.12 -1.51 -19.29
C SER A 73 -4.87 -0.11 -18.71
N THR A 74 -4.98 0.02 -17.39
CA THR A 74 -4.67 1.28 -16.72
C THR A 74 -3.22 1.71 -16.97
N THR A 75 -2.26 0.77 -17.04
CA THR A 75 -0.87 1.02 -17.46
C THR A 75 -0.78 1.58 -18.88
N GLN A 76 -1.45 0.96 -19.85
CA GLN A 76 -1.48 1.42 -21.24
C GLN A 76 -2.11 2.81 -21.38
N ARG A 77 -3.12 3.14 -20.56
CA ARG A 77 -3.71 4.49 -20.52
C ARG A 77 -2.68 5.53 -20.07
N TYR A 78 -1.85 5.22 -19.07
CA TYR A 78 -0.77 6.13 -18.67
C TYR A 78 0.28 6.30 -19.77
N LEU A 79 0.75 5.21 -20.39
CA LEU A 79 1.71 5.32 -21.49
C LEU A 79 1.16 6.18 -22.64
N ARG A 80 -0.12 5.98 -23.00
CA ARG A 80 -0.81 6.80 -24.03
C ARG A 80 -0.89 8.26 -23.60
N GLN A 81 -1.26 8.54 -22.35
CA GLN A 81 -1.34 9.90 -21.82
C GLN A 81 0.01 10.62 -21.90
N PHE A 82 1.08 9.97 -21.46
CA PHE A 82 2.44 10.52 -21.52
C PHE A 82 2.87 10.77 -22.97
N ALA A 83 2.61 9.82 -23.87
CA ALA A 83 2.90 9.98 -25.30
C ALA A 83 2.08 11.12 -25.94
N ASP A 84 0.81 11.26 -25.59
CA ASP A 84 -0.07 12.31 -26.08
C ASP A 84 0.39 13.70 -25.62
N LEU A 85 0.79 13.84 -24.35
CA LEU A 85 1.29 15.10 -23.78
C LEU A 85 2.67 15.47 -24.31
N SER A 86 3.53 14.50 -24.61
CA SER A 86 4.82 14.76 -25.24
C SER A 86 4.69 15.16 -26.71
N ALA A 87 3.79 14.54 -27.46
CA ALA A 87 3.61 14.80 -28.89
C ALA A 87 2.84 16.10 -29.18
N ASP A 88 1.97 16.53 -28.28
CA ASP A 88 1.11 17.70 -28.47
C ASP A 88 1.31 18.74 -27.35
N PRO A 89 2.05 19.83 -27.63
CA PRO A 89 2.33 20.87 -26.63
C PRO A 89 1.06 21.59 -26.15
N HIS A 90 -0.07 21.47 -26.86
CA HIS A 90 -1.33 22.08 -26.46
C HIS A 90 -2.12 21.27 -25.44
N LYS A 91 -1.69 20.04 -25.14
CA LYS A 91 -2.30 19.20 -24.10
C LYS A 91 -1.57 19.29 -22.77
N GLY A 92 -0.32 19.71 -22.78
CA GLY A 92 0.50 19.93 -21.60
C GLY A 92 1.98 19.75 -21.92
N ALA A 93 2.74 19.28 -20.94
CA ALA A 93 4.17 19.06 -21.08
C ALA A 93 4.62 17.76 -20.41
N ALA A 94 5.68 17.14 -20.94
CA ALA A 94 6.20 15.86 -20.47
C ALA A 94 7.72 15.83 -20.54
N TRP A 95 8.36 15.37 -19.46
CA TRP A 95 9.81 15.26 -19.34
C TRP A 95 10.21 13.91 -18.75
N THR A 96 11.47 13.55 -18.95
CA THR A 96 12.10 12.41 -18.28
C THR A 96 13.35 12.87 -17.58
N PHE A 97 13.44 12.55 -16.29
CA PHE A 97 14.67 12.64 -15.51
C PHE A 97 15.30 11.25 -15.53
N ALA A 98 16.57 11.16 -15.91
CA ALA A 98 17.30 9.90 -16.01
C ALA A 98 18.60 9.93 -15.17
N GLN A 99 18.84 8.85 -14.43
CA GLN A 99 20.08 8.58 -13.71
C GLN A 99 20.43 7.09 -13.84
N GLY A 100 21.25 6.73 -14.84
CA GLY A 100 21.57 5.33 -15.12
C GLY A 100 20.32 4.54 -15.54
N GLU A 101 19.93 3.54 -14.76
CA GLU A 101 18.71 2.73 -14.97
C GLU A 101 17.46 3.31 -14.30
N GLU A 102 17.64 4.33 -13.45
CA GLU A 102 16.54 5.02 -12.77
C GLU A 102 15.94 6.09 -13.66
N LEU A 103 14.61 6.05 -13.81
CA LEU A 103 13.83 6.93 -14.65
C LEU A 103 12.63 7.50 -13.88
N VAL A 104 12.48 8.82 -13.95
CA VAL A 104 11.30 9.53 -13.47
C VAL A 104 10.68 10.24 -14.67
N ALA A 105 9.57 9.70 -15.19
CA ALA A 105 8.78 10.36 -16.20
C ALA A 105 7.75 11.26 -15.51
N LEU A 106 7.73 12.55 -15.84
CA LEU A 106 6.84 13.54 -15.26
C LEU A 106 6.00 14.19 -16.36
N THR A 107 4.70 14.36 -16.09
CA THR A 107 3.80 15.12 -16.94
C THR A 107 3.14 16.23 -16.16
N MET A 108 2.85 17.32 -16.85
CA MET A 108 2.09 18.47 -16.38
C MET A 108 0.96 18.77 -17.34
N SER A 109 -0.25 18.89 -16.80
CA SER A 109 -1.42 19.32 -17.58
C SER A 109 -2.39 20.05 -16.68
N PHE A 110 -2.99 21.11 -17.19
CA PHE A 110 -4.17 21.68 -16.56
C PHE A 110 -5.38 20.80 -16.84
N GLY A 111 -6.15 20.53 -15.80
CA GLY A 111 -7.37 19.76 -15.92
C GLY A 111 -8.41 20.20 -14.91
N PRO A 112 -9.63 19.65 -15.02
CA PRO A 112 -10.63 19.88 -14.02
C PRO A 112 -10.14 19.34 -12.67
N GLN A 113 -10.51 20.02 -11.58
CA GLN A 113 -10.32 19.45 -10.25
C GLN A 113 -11.03 18.09 -10.21
N ALA A 114 -10.32 17.05 -9.77
CA ALA A 114 -10.94 15.75 -9.55
C ALA A 114 -12.08 15.94 -8.55
N ARG A 115 -13.33 15.87 -9.02
CA ARG A 115 -14.51 15.99 -8.15
C ARG A 115 -14.37 14.94 -7.06
N LYS A 116 -14.39 15.37 -5.79
CA LYS A 116 -14.55 14.45 -4.67
C LYS A 116 -15.78 13.60 -4.95
N ALA A 117 -15.59 12.30 -5.15
CA ALA A 117 -16.68 11.35 -5.32
C ALA A 117 -17.61 11.52 -4.10
N GLY A 118 -18.80 12.07 -4.29
CA GLY A 118 -19.66 12.42 -3.15
C GLY A 118 -20.88 13.29 -3.47
N GLY A 119 -20.87 14.03 -4.59
CA GLY A 119 -21.97 14.93 -4.94
C GLY A 119 -23.14 14.29 -5.69
N SER A 120 -22.95 13.11 -6.30
CA SER A 120 -23.97 12.44 -7.12
C SER A 120 -24.58 11.24 -6.38
N VAL A 121 -25.90 11.09 -6.46
CA VAL A 121 -26.63 9.91 -5.95
C VAL A 121 -26.09 8.61 -6.56
N PHE A 122 -25.60 8.66 -7.80
CA PHE A 122 -24.95 7.51 -8.44
C PHE A 122 -23.57 7.19 -7.85
N ASP A 123 -22.80 8.22 -7.45
CA ASP A 123 -21.51 8.01 -6.78
C ASP A 123 -21.71 7.41 -5.38
N GLN A 124 -22.77 7.84 -4.68
CA GLN A 124 -23.16 7.30 -3.38
C GLN A 124 -23.64 5.84 -3.47
N LEU A 125 -24.42 5.49 -4.51
CA LEU A 125 -24.82 4.11 -4.80
C LEU A 125 -23.63 3.23 -5.20
N ARG A 126 -22.66 3.77 -5.94
CA ARG A 126 -21.44 3.07 -6.33
C ARG A 126 -20.52 2.84 -5.14
N ALA A 127 -20.43 3.80 -4.22
CA ALA A 127 -19.71 3.68 -2.96
C ALA A 127 -20.38 2.70 -1.99
N ALA A 128 -21.73 2.64 -1.98
CA ALA A 128 -22.48 1.71 -1.13
C ALA A 128 -22.37 0.24 -1.58
N ASN A 129 -22.12 0.00 -2.87
CA ASN A 129 -21.95 -1.34 -3.45
C ASN A 129 -20.48 -1.73 -3.67
N ALA A 130 -19.53 -0.81 -3.46
CA ALA A 130 -18.12 -1.13 -3.55
C ALA A 130 -17.66 -1.77 -2.26
N THR A 131 -17.18 -3.01 -2.33
CA THR A 131 -16.30 -3.60 -1.32
C THR A 131 -15.19 -2.58 -1.04
N PRO A 132 -14.89 -2.23 0.22
CA PRO A 132 -13.89 -1.21 0.51
C PRO A 132 -12.56 -1.66 -0.09
N ALA A 133 -12.14 -1.02 -1.18
CA ALA A 133 -10.83 -1.27 -1.75
C ALA A 133 -9.81 -0.72 -0.75
N PRO A 134 -8.94 -1.55 -0.13
CA PRO A 134 -7.94 -1.06 0.79
C PRO A 134 -6.79 -0.48 -0.05
N VAL A 135 -7.03 0.66 -0.67
CA VAL A 135 -6.01 1.32 -1.49
C VAL A 135 -6.12 2.81 -1.29
N VAL A 136 -5.63 3.22 -0.13
CA VAL A 136 -5.51 4.61 0.27
C VAL A 136 -4.29 5.19 -0.43
N ASP A 137 -4.47 6.30 -1.14
CA ASP A 137 -3.34 7.13 -1.58
C ASP A 137 -2.47 7.47 -0.37
N VAL A 138 -1.19 7.11 -0.40
CA VAL A 138 -0.29 7.35 0.74
C VAL A 138 0.41 8.69 0.53
N SER A 139 0.32 9.58 1.53
CA SER A 139 1.11 10.80 1.58
C SER A 139 2.56 10.46 1.89
N VAL A 140 3.48 10.81 1.00
CA VAL A 140 4.92 10.50 1.17
C VAL A 140 5.73 11.74 1.53
N ALA A 141 5.38 12.87 0.93
CA ALA A 141 6.06 14.14 1.16
C ALA A 141 5.10 15.30 0.99
N THR A 142 5.48 16.44 1.54
CA THR A 142 4.97 17.74 1.15
C THR A 142 6.06 18.46 0.37
N ILE A 143 5.76 18.94 -0.83
CA ILE A 143 6.67 19.68 -1.69
C ILE A 143 6.02 21.04 -1.95
N ALA A 144 6.72 22.11 -1.61
CA ALA A 144 6.21 23.48 -1.77
C ALA A 144 4.84 23.72 -1.10
N GLY A 145 4.58 23.10 0.06
CA GLY A 145 3.30 23.18 0.77
C GLY A 145 2.21 22.20 0.30
N GLN A 146 2.39 21.54 -0.86
CA GLN A 146 1.40 20.61 -1.42
C GLN A 146 1.80 19.15 -1.23
N THR A 147 0.80 18.27 -1.06
CA THR A 147 1.04 16.85 -0.75
C THR A 147 1.36 16.03 -2.00
N LEU A 148 2.49 15.33 -1.97
CA LEU A 148 2.85 14.27 -2.90
C LEU A 148 2.22 12.94 -2.45
N LYS A 149 1.35 12.38 -3.29
CA LYS A 149 0.65 11.13 -3.01
C LYS A 149 1.15 10.00 -3.90
N VAL A 150 1.57 8.90 -3.29
CA VAL A 150 1.78 7.63 -4.00
C VAL A 150 0.43 7.01 -4.27
N LYS A 151 0.20 6.70 -5.55
CA LYS A 151 -0.96 5.95 -6.00
C LYS A 151 -0.70 4.45 -5.86
N PRO A 152 -1.77 3.65 -5.72
CA PRO A 152 -1.66 2.21 -5.69
C PRO A 152 -0.88 1.62 -6.87
N ARG A 153 -0.10 0.57 -6.60
CA ARG A 153 0.62 -0.23 -7.60
C ARG A 153 -0.29 -1.30 -8.20
N LEU A 154 -1.39 -0.87 -8.82
CA LEU A 154 -2.38 -1.74 -9.46
C LEU A 154 -2.72 -1.23 -10.88
N SER A 155 -3.10 -2.16 -11.75
CA SER A 155 -3.54 -1.90 -13.12
C SER A 155 -4.78 -2.72 -13.45
N ASP A 156 -5.85 -2.04 -13.85
CA ASP A 156 -7.06 -2.71 -14.34
C ASP A 156 -6.79 -3.24 -15.75
N ILE A 157 -7.03 -4.53 -15.96
CA ILE A 157 -6.86 -5.17 -17.27
C ILE A 157 -8.25 -5.52 -17.82
N PRO A 158 -8.58 -5.11 -19.07
CA PRO A 158 -9.86 -5.45 -19.67
C PRO A 158 -10.07 -6.97 -19.75
N GLY A 159 -11.17 -7.45 -19.14
CA GLY A 159 -11.52 -8.87 -19.12
C GLY A 159 -11.11 -9.60 -17.85
N GLU A 160 -10.27 -9.00 -17.00
CA GLU A 160 -9.93 -9.53 -15.68
C GLU A 160 -10.92 -9.05 -14.61
N GLU A 161 -11.23 -9.92 -13.65
CA GLU A 161 -12.14 -9.60 -12.53
C GLU A 161 -11.48 -8.67 -11.51
N PHE A 162 -10.17 -8.84 -11.29
CA PHE A 162 -9.40 -8.10 -10.30
C PHE A 162 -8.26 -7.29 -10.96
N PRO A 163 -7.95 -6.08 -10.45
CA PRO A 163 -6.78 -5.33 -10.89
C PRO A 163 -5.50 -6.13 -10.63
N GLN A 164 -4.55 -6.10 -11.57
CA GLN A 164 -3.27 -6.78 -11.42
C GLN A 164 -2.23 -5.86 -10.76
N PRO A 165 -1.39 -6.39 -9.87
CA PRO A 165 -0.30 -5.62 -9.29
C PRO A 165 0.76 -5.27 -10.34
N VAL A 166 1.38 -4.10 -10.20
CA VAL A 166 2.44 -3.62 -11.10
C VAL A 166 3.74 -3.30 -10.36
N LEU A 167 4.87 -3.38 -11.07
CA LEU A 167 6.20 -3.13 -10.51
C LEU A 167 6.50 -1.64 -10.35
N TYR A 168 6.08 -0.84 -11.34
CA TYR A 168 6.35 0.59 -11.38
C TYR A 168 5.53 1.35 -10.32
N ARG A 169 5.89 2.61 -10.11
CA ARG A 169 5.25 3.51 -9.16
C ARG A 169 4.58 4.65 -9.89
N ARG A 170 3.48 5.11 -9.32
CA ARG A 170 2.79 6.30 -9.78
C ARG A 170 2.62 7.26 -8.62
N PHE A 171 2.89 8.53 -8.88
CA PHE A 171 2.60 9.60 -7.96
C PHE A 171 1.67 10.61 -8.61
N ALA A 172 0.81 11.19 -7.78
CA ALA A 172 0.00 12.34 -8.15
C ALA A 172 0.34 13.50 -7.22
N TYR A 173 0.47 14.67 -7.82
CA TYR A 173 0.69 15.94 -7.14
C TYR A 173 -0.17 16.99 -7.84
N GLN A 174 -0.80 17.85 -7.06
CA GLN A 174 -1.81 18.77 -7.58
C GLN A 174 -1.58 20.15 -6.96
N ILE A 175 -1.62 21.18 -7.79
CA ILE A 175 -1.52 22.58 -7.37
C ILE A 175 -2.78 23.31 -7.86
N GLY A 176 -3.38 24.12 -7.00
CA GLY A 176 -4.53 24.93 -7.37
C GLY A 176 -5.53 25.05 -6.23
N ASP A 177 -6.28 26.15 -6.27
CA ASP A 177 -7.31 26.43 -5.28
C ASP A 177 -8.38 25.30 -5.28
N PRO A 178 -8.63 24.65 -4.12
CA PRO A 178 -9.59 23.57 -4.03
C PRO A 178 -11.05 24.00 -4.25
N GLU A 179 -11.36 25.30 -4.30
CA GLU A 179 -12.67 25.83 -4.62
C GLU A 179 -12.87 26.14 -6.12
N VAL A 180 -11.79 26.06 -6.91
CA VAL A 180 -11.80 26.39 -8.33
C VAL A 180 -11.79 25.11 -9.16
N ASP A 181 -12.64 25.06 -10.19
CA ASP A 181 -12.80 23.90 -11.06
C ASP A 181 -11.54 23.52 -11.85
N LYS A 182 -10.45 24.30 -11.80
CA LYS A 182 -9.26 24.11 -12.63
C LYS A 182 -7.98 24.11 -11.81
N VAL A 183 -7.19 23.06 -12.00
CA VAL A 183 -5.97 22.78 -11.24
C VAL A 183 -4.85 22.31 -12.16
N LEU A 184 -3.62 22.46 -11.70
CA LEU A 184 -2.44 21.90 -12.34
C LEU A 184 -2.22 20.48 -11.79
N ASN A 185 -2.27 19.50 -12.67
CA ASN A 185 -2.02 18.10 -12.32
C ASN A 185 -0.61 17.72 -12.75
N LEU A 186 0.18 17.26 -11.78
CA LEU A 186 1.46 16.58 -12.01
C LEU A 186 1.25 15.09 -11.80
N SER A 187 1.53 14.31 -12.83
CA SER A 187 1.55 12.84 -12.74
C SER A 187 2.96 12.34 -13.02
N VAL A 188 3.44 11.49 -12.12
CA VAL A 188 4.77 10.89 -12.21
C VAL A 188 4.64 9.38 -12.36
N LEU A 189 5.41 8.83 -13.27
CA LEU A 189 5.59 7.40 -13.50
C LEU A 189 7.08 7.09 -13.32
N THR A 190 7.42 6.11 -12.48
CA THR A 190 8.83 5.89 -12.10
C THR A 190 9.14 4.49 -11.59
N ASN A 191 10.41 4.08 -11.75
CA ASN A 191 11.03 2.92 -11.09
C ASN A 191 12.02 3.35 -9.98
N SER A 192 12.06 4.64 -9.61
CA SER A 192 13.03 5.23 -8.68
C SER A 192 12.52 5.37 -7.24
N SER A 193 13.41 5.87 -6.37
CA SER A 193 13.17 6.14 -4.95
C SER A 193 12.26 7.36 -4.68
N ASP A 194 11.78 7.51 -3.44
CA ASP A 194 10.95 8.65 -3.03
C ASP A 194 11.72 9.97 -3.09
N ALA A 195 12.99 9.93 -2.67
CA ALA A 195 13.89 11.07 -2.72
C ALA A 195 14.11 11.53 -4.17
N ALA A 196 14.30 10.60 -5.11
CA ALA A 196 14.46 10.92 -6.54
C ALA A 196 13.22 11.63 -7.11
N VAL A 197 12.03 11.11 -6.80
CA VAL A 197 10.76 11.71 -7.26
C VAL A 197 10.55 13.10 -6.66
N ALA A 198 10.80 13.26 -5.36
CA ALA A 198 10.65 14.55 -4.71
C ALA A 198 11.63 15.59 -5.26
N GLN A 199 12.88 15.19 -5.53
CA GLN A 199 13.88 16.05 -6.17
C GLN A 199 13.49 16.43 -7.60
N ALA A 200 12.97 15.48 -8.39
CA ALA A 200 12.50 15.75 -9.75
C ALA A 200 11.37 16.79 -9.75
N ILE A 201 10.38 16.65 -8.86
CA ILE A 201 9.28 17.63 -8.73
C ILE A 201 9.80 18.97 -8.23
N ALA A 202 10.69 18.99 -7.23
CA ALA A 202 11.27 20.22 -6.69
C ALA A 202 12.14 20.99 -7.70
N SER A 203 12.62 20.32 -8.76
CA SER A 203 13.44 20.93 -9.81
C SER A 203 12.60 21.57 -10.94
N VAL A 204 11.27 21.45 -10.86
CA VAL A 204 10.31 22.16 -11.70
C VAL A 204 10.03 23.54 -11.09
N ASP A 205 9.96 24.59 -11.91
CA ASP A 205 9.51 25.91 -11.45
C ASP A 205 7.99 25.91 -11.18
N LEU A 206 7.61 25.39 -10.02
CA LEU A 206 6.21 25.32 -9.56
C LEU A 206 5.61 26.70 -9.34
N THR A 207 6.42 27.70 -8.99
CA THR A 207 5.96 29.10 -8.85
C THR A 207 5.50 29.64 -10.19
N ARG A 208 6.29 29.43 -11.26
CA ARG A 208 5.89 29.80 -12.62
C ARG A 208 4.66 29.01 -13.06
N ALA A 209 4.62 27.71 -12.81
CA ALA A 209 3.48 26.88 -13.19
C ALA A 209 2.17 27.30 -12.49
N ASN A 210 2.24 27.68 -11.21
CA ASN A 210 1.11 28.20 -10.44
C ASN A 210 0.63 29.56 -10.93
N ALA A 211 1.56 30.44 -11.33
CA ALA A 211 1.21 31.74 -11.91
C ALA A 211 0.48 31.65 -13.26
N LEU A 212 0.49 30.48 -13.92
CA LEU A 212 -0.25 30.22 -15.15
C LEU A 212 -1.70 29.76 -14.88
N LEU A 213 -2.06 29.42 -13.65
CA LEU A 213 -3.44 29.08 -13.30
C LEU A 213 -4.35 30.31 -13.40
N PRO A 214 -5.64 30.13 -13.75
CA PRO A 214 -6.62 31.22 -13.70
C PRO A 214 -6.73 31.85 -12.32
N THR A 215 -6.65 31.00 -11.29
CA THR A 215 -6.56 31.38 -9.89
C THR A 215 -5.34 30.65 -9.30
N PRO A 216 -4.22 31.36 -9.12
CA PRO A 216 -3.04 30.79 -8.47
C PRO A 216 -3.37 30.29 -7.07
N ASP A 217 -2.80 29.16 -6.70
CA ASP A 217 -2.87 28.59 -5.36
C ASP A 217 -2.15 29.52 -4.36
N PRO A 218 -2.88 30.10 -3.38
CA PRO A 218 -2.29 30.99 -2.38
C PRO A 218 -1.42 30.24 -1.36
N ASP A 219 -1.61 28.92 -1.22
CA ASP A 219 -0.92 28.08 -0.25
C ASP A 219 0.36 27.46 -0.81
N LEU A 220 0.68 27.70 -2.09
CA LEU A 220 1.93 27.26 -2.67
C LEU A 220 3.09 28.09 -2.10
N ASP A 221 3.93 27.43 -1.30
CA ASP A 221 5.14 28.01 -0.73
C ASP A 221 6.37 27.24 -1.20
N GLN A 222 7.00 27.69 -2.29
CA GLN A 222 8.22 27.06 -2.80
C GLN A 222 9.38 27.13 -1.78
N SER A 223 9.37 28.08 -0.85
CA SER A 223 10.39 28.19 0.19
C SER A 223 10.29 27.12 1.28
N ALA A 224 9.11 26.47 1.40
CA ALA A 224 8.90 25.35 2.32
C ALA A 224 9.73 24.10 1.93
N GLY A 225 10.22 24.02 0.70
CA GLY A 225 11.08 22.92 0.24
C GLY A 225 10.38 21.56 0.26
N ILE A 226 11.14 20.51 0.58
CA ILE A 226 10.67 19.12 0.68
C ILE A 226 10.58 18.73 2.16
N VAL A 227 9.39 18.34 2.61
CA VAL A 227 9.14 17.84 3.98
C VAL A 227 8.68 16.39 3.88
N SER A 228 9.42 15.47 4.49
CA SER A 228 9.06 14.04 4.56
C SER A 228 7.86 13.84 5.48
N ALA A 229 6.94 12.93 5.10
CA ALA A 229 5.87 12.49 6.00
C ALA A 229 6.34 11.45 7.04
N MET A 230 7.55 10.91 6.90
CA MET A 230 8.13 9.87 7.76
C MET A 230 9.32 10.41 8.56
N ASP A 231 9.44 10.00 9.83
CA ASP A 231 10.48 10.42 10.78
C ASP A 231 11.91 10.08 10.33
N GLY A 232 12.08 9.12 9.41
CA GLY A 232 13.37 8.71 8.84
C GLY A 232 13.80 9.46 7.55
N GLY A 233 13.02 10.44 7.09
CA GLY A 233 13.25 11.11 5.81
C GLY A 233 12.71 10.32 4.61
N LEU A 234 12.97 10.82 3.40
CA LEU A 234 12.55 10.15 2.16
C LEU A 234 13.45 8.97 1.83
N LEU A 235 12.85 7.86 1.41
CA LEU A 235 13.58 6.68 0.96
C LEU A 235 14.47 7.02 -0.23
N THR A 236 15.75 6.71 -0.12
CA THR A 236 16.78 6.99 -1.15
C THR A 236 17.02 5.81 -2.08
N VAL A 237 16.55 4.62 -1.71
CA VAL A 237 16.62 3.39 -2.52
C VAL A 237 15.26 3.14 -3.16
N ALA A 238 15.24 2.66 -4.40
CA ALA A 238 14.02 2.23 -5.07
C ALA A 238 13.34 1.11 -4.26
N PRO A 239 12.03 1.20 -3.98
CA PRO A 239 11.36 0.21 -3.17
C PRO A 239 11.20 -1.10 -3.94
N GLU A 240 11.37 -2.21 -3.22
CA GLU A 240 11.19 -3.56 -3.74
C GLU A 240 9.80 -3.77 -4.39
N PRO A 241 9.67 -4.79 -5.25
CA PRO A 241 8.36 -5.22 -5.74
C PRO A 241 7.43 -5.54 -4.57
N THR A 242 6.15 -5.18 -4.71
CA THR A 242 5.16 -5.45 -3.66
C THR A 242 4.96 -6.96 -3.49
N VAL A 243 4.51 -7.38 -2.31
CA VAL A 243 4.10 -8.76 -2.02
C VAL A 243 3.13 -9.28 -3.09
N ALA A 244 2.12 -8.48 -3.43
CA ALA A 244 1.16 -8.81 -4.50
C ALA A 244 1.83 -9.00 -5.87
N TYR A 245 2.79 -8.14 -6.25
CA TYR A 245 3.49 -8.29 -7.53
C TYR A 245 4.37 -9.54 -7.55
N ARG A 246 5.06 -9.85 -6.45
CA ARG A 246 5.82 -11.10 -6.32
C ARG A 246 4.90 -12.33 -6.44
N ALA A 247 3.67 -12.24 -5.96
CA ALA A 247 2.69 -13.32 -6.03
C ALA A 247 2.25 -13.58 -7.48
N LEU A 248 1.98 -12.49 -8.21
CA LEU A 248 1.72 -12.54 -9.65
C LEU A 248 2.88 -13.22 -10.41
N MET A 249 4.11 -12.86 -10.08
CA MET A 249 5.30 -13.46 -10.70
C MET A 249 5.42 -14.96 -10.44
N LEU A 250 5.06 -15.43 -9.24
CA LEU A 250 5.04 -16.87 -8.92
C LEU A 250 4.00 -17.62 -9.76
N LEU A 251 2.79 -17.06 -9.90
CA LEU A 251 1.73 -17.66 -10.72
C LEU A 251 2.09 -17.68 -12.20
N GLN A 252 2.70 -16.62 -12.71
CA GLN A 252 3.16 -16.53 -14.10
C GLN A 252 4.39 -17.42 -14.38
N GLY A 253 5.12 -17.82 -13.35
CA GLY A 253 6.25 -18.75 -13.46
C GLY A 253 5.87 -20.15 -13.94
N GLY A 254 4.57 -20.49 -13.98
CA GLY A 254 4.07 -21.74 -14.54
C GLY A 254 4.38 -22.99 -13.71
N ARG A 255 4.89 -22.80 -12.49
CA ARG A 255 5.07 -23.89 -11.52
C ARG A 255 3.72 -24.27 -10.95
N ASP A 256 3.46 -25.57 -10.90
CA ASP A 256 2.32 -26.11 -10.17
C ASP A 256 2.67 -26.15 -8.68
N PHE A 257 1.90 -25.40 -7.88
CA PHE A 257 2.01 -25.38 -6.43
C PHE A 257 0.99 -26.31 -5.76
N GLY A 258 0.07 -26.92 -6.51
CA GLY A 258 -1.06 -27.66 -5.97
C GLY A 258 -2.18 -26.74 -5.47
N GLU A 259 -3.33 -27.34 -5.16
CA GLU A 259 -4.59 -26.60 -5.00
C GLU A 259 -4.78 -25.81 -3.70
N PRO A 260 -4.16 -26.07 -2.53
CA PRO A 260 -4.27 -25.05 -1.47
C PRO A 260 -3.35 -23.85 -1.76
N TRP A 261 -2.18 -24.09 -2.35
CA TRP A 261 -1.14 -23.08 -2.47
C TRP A 261 -1.31 -22.16 -3.66
N THR A 262 -1.84 -22.67 -4.78
CA THR A 262 -2.21 -21.82 -5.91
C THR A 262 -3.32 -20.85 -5.51
N GLU A 263 -4.31 -21.31 -4.74
CA GLU A 263 -5.35 -20.44 -4.18
C GLU A 263 -4.76 -19.42 -3.20
N ALA A 264 -3.85 -19.84 -2.32
CA ALA A 264 -3.19 -18.94 -1.38
C ALA A 264 -2.39 -17.83 -2.11
N ILE A 265 -1.64 -18.17 -3.15
CA ILE A 265 -0.89 -17.18 -3.95
C ILE A 265 -1.86 -16.21 -4.64
N LEU A 266 -3.00 -16.69 -5.16
CA LEU A 266 -4.05 -15.82 -5.74
C LEU A 266 -4.63 -14.85 -4.69
N LYS A 267 -4.87 -15.31 -3.46
CA LYS A 267 -5.34 -14.45 -2.36
C LYS A 267 -4.30 -13.39 -2.00
N VAL A 268 -3.02 -13.75 -1.98
CA VAL A 268 -1.91 -12.80 -1.75
C VAL A 268 -1.80 -11.79 -2.90
N GLN A 269 -1.89 -12.26 -4.16
CA GLN A 269 -1.90 -11.40 -5.35
C GLN A 269 -3.02 -10.35 -5.29
N ASN A 270 -4.21 -10.76 -4.85
CA ASN A 270 -5.38 -9.90 -4.75
C ASN A 270 -5.39 -9.03 -3.48
N GLY A 271 -4.34 -9.10 -2.64
CA GLY A 271 -4.22 -8.33 -1.41
C GLY A 271 -5.20 -8.76 -0.31
N GLN A 272 -5.77 -9.96 -0.40
CA GLN A 272 -6.60 -10.55 0.66
C GLN A 272 -5.75 -11.11 1.80
N ILE A 273 -4.50 -11.47 1.51
CA ILE A 273 -3.48 -11.85 2.49
C ILE A 273 -2.27 -10.95 2.27
N THR A 274 -1.94 -10.14 3.26
CA THR A 274 -0.90 -9.10 3.17
C THR A 274 0.26 -9.32 4.14
N ASN A 275 0.04 -10.11 5.18
CA ASN A 275 1.00 -10.39 6.25
C ASN A 275 0.88 -11.85 6.74
N TRP A 276 1.82 -12.28 7.58
CA TRP A 276 1.88 -13.64 8.12
C TRP A 276 0.71 -13.99 9.03
N ASP A 277 0.22 -13.05 9.82
CA ASP A 277 -0.89 -13.32 10.74
C ASP A 277 -2.17 -13.68 9.94
N GLU A 278 -2.43 -12.95 8.84
CA GLU A 278 -3.51 -13.26 7.89
C GLU A 278 -3.28 -14.60 7.17
N PHE A 279 -2.05 -14.90 6.78
CA PHE A 279 -1.71 -16.16 6.12
C PHE A 279 -1.92 -17.37 7.05
N ALA A 280 -1.43 -17.28 8.28
CA ALA A 280 -1.56 -18.32 9.29
C ALA A 280 -3.02 -18.53 9.71
N ALA A 281 -3.81 -17.46 9.82
CA ALA A 281 -5.23 -17.56 10.10
C ALA A 281 -6.02 -18.24 8.96
N ALA A 282 -5.61 -18.04 7.71
CA ALA A 282 -6.26 -18.64 6.55
C ALA A 282 -5.91 -20.12 6.34
N TYR A 283 -4.71 -20.55 6.75
CA TYR A 283 -4.19 -21.91 6.50
C TYR A 283 -3.56 -22.57 7.75
N PRO A 284 -4.23 -22.62 8.91
CA PRO A 284 -3.62 -22.99 10.19
C PRO A 284 -3.02 -24.40 10.20
N ASP A 285 -3.70 -25.37 9.57
CA ASP A 285 -3.33 -26.80 9.63
C ASP A 285 -2.38 -27.24 8.51
N SER A 286 -2.02 -26.34 7.58
CA SER A 286 -1.26 -26.69 6.38
C SER A 286 0.05 -25.91 6.23
N LEU A 287 0.38 -25.03 7.17
CA LEU A 287 1.58 -24.18 7.12
C LEU A 287 2.88 -24.98 6.91
N ASP A 288 2.97 -26.17 7.50
CA ASP A 288 4.16 -27.03 7.41
C ASP A 288 4.38 -27.59 6.00
N ASP A 289 3.32 -27.73 5.21
CA ASP A 289 3.35 -28.26 3.84
C ASP A 289 3.48 -27.15 2.77
N ALA A 290 3.62 -25.89 3.19
CA ALA A 290 3.64 -24.77 2.29
C ALA A 290 4.96 -24.66 1.49
N PRO A 291 4.93 -24.32 0.19
CA PRO A 291 6.13 -24.20 -0.64
C PRO A 291 6.97 -22.99 -0.25
N TYR A 292 8.28 -23.16 -0.08
CA TYR A 292 9.22 -22.14 0.40
C TYR A 292 9.05 -20.76 -0.28
N GLU A 293 8.70 -20.73 -1.55
CA GLU A 293 8.50 -19.50 -2.31
C GLU A 293 7.27 -18.69 -1.86
N LEU A 294 6.17 -19.35 -1.50
CA LEU A 294 4.96 -18.72 -0.95
C LEU A 294 5.25 -18.10 0.42
N LEU A 295 6.26 -18.61 1.09
CA LEU A 295 6.53 -18.28 2.47
C LEU A 295 7.49 -17.09 2.55
N ASN A 296 8.43 -17.01 1.62
CA ASN A 296 9.18 -15.77 1.43
C ASN A 296 8.38 -14.68 0.71
N LEU A 297 7.17 -14.99 0.26
CA LEU A 297 6.33 -14.03 -0.46
C LEU A 297 5.82 -12.92 0.46
N VAL A 298 5.31 -13.32 1.62
CA VAL A 298 4.64 -12.46 2.59
C VAL A 298 5.63 -12.06 3.69
N THR A 299 5.63 -10.78 4.06
CA THR A 299 6.54 -10.21 5.05
C THR A 299 5.73 -9.45 6.11
N GLY A 300 6.13 -9.53 7.37
CA GLY A 300 5.43 -8.89 8.49
C GLY A 300 4.35 -9.78 9.11
N GLY A 301 3.85 -9.39 10.28
CA GLY A 301 3.11 -10.24 11.23
C GLY A 301 3.83 -10.20 12.58
N SER A 302 3.33 -10.92 13.60
CA SER A 302 4.07 -11.03 14.86
C SER A 302 5.50 -11.56 14.61
N GLU A 303 6.50 -11.00 15.32
CA GLU A 303 7.91 -11.42 15.20
C GLU A 303 8.04 -12.94 15.43
N GLU A 304 7.22 -13.45 16.34
CA GLU A 304 7.09 -14.86 16.68
C GLU A 304 6.69 -15.72 15.49
N VAL A 305 5.53 -15.45 14.86
CA VAL A 305 5.03 -16.27 13.72
C VAL A 305 6.05 -16.29 12.58
N SER A 306 6.69 -15.15 12.31
CA SER A 306 7.74 -15.07 11.29
C SER A 306 8.96 -15.94 11.65
N ALA A 307 9.40 -15.92 12.91
CA ALA A 307 10.55 -16.69 13.36
C ALA A 307 10.32 -18.20 13.35
N ARG A 308 9.14 -18.63 13.84
CA ARG A 308 8.72 -20.05 13.81
C ARG A 308 8.73 -20.57 12.38
N TYR A 309 8.20 -19.78 11.46
CA TYR A 309 8.14 -20.14 10.06
C TYR A 309 9.53 -20.24 9.40
N PHE A 310 10.37 -19.20 9.54
CA PHE A 310 11.73 -19.20 8.98
C PHE A 310 12.58 -20.36 9.49
N ALA A 311 12.36 -20.79 10.73
CA ALA A 311 13.04 -21.96 11.29
C ALA A 311 12.70 -23.25 10.51
N GLY A 312 11.42 -23.49 10.22
CA GLY A 312 10.97 -24.61 9.37
C GLY A 312 11.53 -24.53 7.95
N ALA A 313 11.54 -23.34 7.37
CA ALA A 313 12.08 -23.09 6.03
C ALA A 313 13.59 -23.38 5.92
N MET A 314 14.36 -23.01 6.95
CA MET A 314 15.79 -23.29 7.02
C MET A 314 16.07 -24.80 7.10
N LEU A 315 15.26 -25.57 7.84
CA LEU A 315 15.35 -27.03 7.86
C LEU A 315 15.15 -27.64 6.46
N GLY A 316 14.23 -27.08 5.67
CA GLY A 316 13.94 -27.52 4.30
C GLY A 316 14.93 -27.06 3.22
N SER A 317 15.90 -26.20 3.56
CA SER A 317 16.79 -25.53 2.58
C SER A 317 17.85 -26.43 1.93
N GLY A 318 18.00 -27.68 2.38
CA GLY A 318 19.03 -28.60 1.88
C GLY A 318 20.46 -28.29 2.37
N ARG A 319 20.65 -27.25 3.17
CA ARG A 319 21.90 -26.99 3.91
C ARG A 319 22.12 -28.10 4.95
N GLN A 320 23.36 -28.53 5.12
CA GLN A 320 23.74 -29.37 6.26
C GLN A 320 23.86 -28.49 7.50
N TRP A 321 22.98 -28.74 8.47
CA TRP A 321 22.95 -28.08 9.77
C TRP A 321 23.70 -28.93 10.80
N ASN A 322 24.39 -28.29 11.73
CA ASN A 322 24.94 -29.02 12.86
C ASN A 322 23.83 -29.45 13.84
N ASP A 323 24.12 -30.37 14.77
CA ASP A 323 23.11 -30.96 15.65
C ASP A 323 22.37 -29.89 16.50
N HIS A 324 23.07 -28.84 16.92
CA HIS A 324 22.51 -27.75 17.72
C HIS A 324 21.61 -26.84 16.88
N GLU A 325 22.05 -26.43 15.69
CA GLU A 325 21.25 -25.66 14.73
C GLU A 325 20.00 -26.43 14.31
N HIS A 326 20.14 -27.72 14.02
CA HIS A 326 19.01 -28.58 13.67
C HIS A 326 17.99 -28.68 14.81
N TYR A 327 18.46 -28.84 16.05
CA TYR A 327 17.61 -28.84 17.24
C TYR A 327 16.90 -27.50 17.43
N ILE A 328 17.63 -26.39 17.37
CA ILE A 328 17.07 -25.05 17.54
C ILE A 328 16.01 -24.79 16.48
N LEU A 329 16.32 -25.02 15.21
CA LEU A 329 15.38 -24.78 14.12
C LEU A 329 14.12 -25.66 14.25
N THR A 330 14.27 -26.92 14.64
CA THR A 330 13.13 -27.84 14.86
C THR A 330 12.27 -27.42 16.05
N LYS A 331 12.89 -26.81 17.07
CA LYS A 331 12.18 -26.35 18.26
C LYS A 331 11.52 -25.00 18.04
N VAL A 332 12.20 -24.06 17.40
CA VAL A 332 11.66 -22.73 17.07
C VAL A 332 10.44 -22.87 16.16
N SER A 333 10.38 -23.86 15.25
CA SER A 333 9.21 -24.08 14.42
C SER A 333 7.95 -24.56 15.17
N GLN A 334 8.07 -25.00 16.43
CA GLN A 334 6.93 -25.47 17.24
C GLN A 334 6.22 -24.28 17.89
N LEU A 335 4.89 -24.23 17.85
CA LEU A 335 4.08 -23.15 18.45
C LEU A 335 4.32 -22.89 19.95
N GLU A 336 4.77 -23.91 20.70
CA GLU A 336 4.91 -23.83 22.16
C GLU A 336 6.27 -23.28 22.64
N SER A 337 7.24 -23.07 21.74
CA SER A 337 8.59 -22.70 22.15
C SER A 337 8.71 -21.22 22.51
N ALA A 338 9.47 -20.91 23.56
CA ALA A 338 9.80 -19.55 24.01
C ALA A 338 11.32 -19.34 24.08
N GLN A 339 11.80 -18.10 24.22
CA GLN A 339 13.25 -17.81 24.36
C GLN A 339 13.87 -18.57 25.54
N SER A 340 13.12 -18.67 26.65
CA SER A 340 13.48 -19.45 27.83
C SER A 340 13.87 -20.91 27.54
N ASP A 341 13.29 -21.54 26.50
CA ASP A 341 13.63 -22.92 26.10
C ASP A 341 15.03 -23.03 25.46
N PHE A 342 15.65 -21.91 25.08
CA PHE A 342 16.93 -21.84 24.37
C PHE A 342 18.04 -21.12 25.15
N TRP A 343 17.83 -20.84 26.43
CA TRP A 343 18.76 -20.06 27.25
C TRP A 343 20.21 -20.60 27.21
N GLU A 344 20.36 -21.92 27.19
CA GLU A 344 21.67 -22.59 27.10
C GLU A 344 22.41 -22.27 25.79
N TYR A 345 21.69 -22.12 24.67
CA TYR A 345 22.28 -21.78 23.37
C TYR A 345 22.57 -20.30 23.21
N MET A 346 21.83 -19.44 23.92
CA MET A 346 22.05 -17.99 23.92
C MET A 346 23.20 -17.54 24.85
N SER A 347 23.49 -18.34 25.89
CA SER A 347 24.49 -18.01 26.91
C SER A 347 25.74 -18.90 26.88
N GLY A 348 25.70 -20.01 26.13
CA GLY A 348 26.81 -20.94 25.96
C GLY A 348 27.73 -20.61 24.78
N ASP A 349 28.87 -21.30 24.73
CA ASP A 349 29.87 -21.18 23.64
C ASP A 349 29.60 -22.21 22.53
N TYR A 350 28.33 -22.31 22.12
CA TYR A 350 27.88 -23.23 21.09
C TYR A 350 28.10 -22.61 19.69
N ASP A 351 28.58 -23.41 18.75
CA ASP A 351 28.77 -23.01 17.35
C ASP A 351 27.42 -22.97 16.63
N VAL A 352 26.71 -21.85 16.73
CA VAL A 352 25.39 -21.63 16.12
C VAL A 352 25.46 -20.40 15.22
N ALA A 353 25.00 -20.52 13.97
CA ALA A 353 25.00 -19.39 13.05
C ALA A 353 24.18 -18.20 13.59
N PRO A 354 24.64 -16.94 13.38
CA PRO A 354 23.94 -15.74 13.85
C PRO A 354 22.50 -15.64 13.34
N GLU A 355 22.22 -16.10 12.13
CA GLU A 355 20.86 -16.13 11.60
C GLU A 355 19.91 -17.06 12.40
N VAL A 356 20.41 -18.15 12.97
CA VAL A 356 19.62 -19.10 13.77
C VAL A 356 19.35 -18.52 15.16
N LEU A 357 20.33 -17.86 15.76
CA LEU A 357 20.16 -17.15 17.03
C LEU A 357 19.17 -15.98 16.93
N ALA A 358 19.17 -15.28 15.78
CA ALA A 358 18.23 -14.19 15.53
C ALA A 358 16.76 -14.66 15.48
N LEU A 359 16.50 -15.93 15.16
CA LEU A 359 15.15 -16.50 15.22
C LEU A 359 14.67 -16.70 16.65
N ILE A 360 15.56 -17.11 17.56
CA ILE A 360 15.23 -17.27 18.98
C ILE A 360 14.77 -15.93 19.56
N MET A 361 15.52 -14.84 19.30
CA MET A 361 15.24 -13.50 19.84
C MET A 361 13.87 -12.93 19.44
N ARG A 362 13.21 -13.52 18.46
CA ARG A 362 11.90 -13.12 17.95
C ARG A 362 10.75 -13.91 18.56
N LEU A 363 11.04 -14.94 19.37
CA LEU A 363 10.05 -15.68 20.16
C LEU A 363 9.64 -14.90 21.41
N PRO A 364 8.50 -15.21 22.04
CA PRO A 364 8.15 -14.66 23.35
C PRO A 364 9.18 -15.07 24.41
N GLU A 365 9.49 -14.18 25.36
CA GLU A 365 10.49 -14.44 26.41
C GLU A 365 10.10 -15.65 27.29
N GLU A 366 8.84 -15.69 27.71
CA GLU A 366 8.25 -16.73 28.54
C GLU A 366 7.08 -17.41 27.81
N ARG A 367 6.82 -18.67 28.15
CA ARG A 367 5.64 -19.37 27.63
C ARG A 367 4.38 -18.65 28.09
N THR A 368 3.46 -18.42 27.18
CA THR A 368 2.07 -18.17 27.55
C THR A 368 1.52 -19.49 28.08
N GLU A 369 1.46 -19.66 29.40
CA GLU A 369 0.73 -20.80 29.96
C GLU A 369 -0.71 -20.71 29.43
N PRO A 370 -1.27 -21.79 28.83
CA PRO A 370 -2.68 -21.78 28.51
C PRO A 370 -3.43 -21.49 29.80
N GLU A 371 -4.31 -20.49 29.77
CA GLU A 371 -5.23 -20.21 30.87
C GLU A 371 -5.93 -21.53 31.16
N ALA A 372 -5.58 -22.17 32.28
CA ALA A 372 -6.05 -23.51 32.58
C ALA A 372 -7.58 -23.47 32.50
N ASP A 373 -8.14 -24.24 31.54
CA ASP A 373 -9.58 -24.43 31.42
C ASP A 373 -10.14 -24.58 32.83
N ALA A 374 -10.93 -23.59 33.27
CA ALA A 374 -11.51 -23.61 34.59
C ALA A 374 -12.24 -24.96 34.71
N PRO A 375 -11.91 -25.79 35.72
CA PRO A 375 -12.38 -27.16 35.75
C PRO A 375 -13.91 -27.14 35.66
N GLU A 376 -14.42 -27.78 34.62
CA GLU A 376 -15.84 -27.94 34.35
C GLU A 376 -16.49 -28.46 35.65
N VAL A 377 -17.26 -27.60 36.33
CA VAL A 377 -17.95 -27.93 37.59
C VAL A 377 -19.11 -28.87 37.27
N ARG A 378 -18.77 -30.14 37.02
CA ARG A 378 -19.67 -31.29 37.04
C ARG A 378 -19.02 -32.48 37.74
N SER A 379 -18.29 -32.23 38.82
CA SER A 379 -17.98 -33.25 39.81
C SER A 379 -19.05 -33.26 40.91
N ARG A 380 -19.82 -34.36 40.94
CA ARG A 380 -20.66 -34.74 42.08
C ARG A 380 -19.82 -34.69 43.36
N PRO A 381 -20.37 -34.25 44.51
CA PRO A 381 -19.58 -34.12 45.72
C PRO A 381 -19.13 -35.50 46.21
N ALA A 382 -17.83 -35.76 46.10
CA ALA A 382 -17.18 -36.82 46.86
C ALA A 382 -17.12 -36.36 48.32
N VAL A 383 -17.83 -37.08 49.19
CA VAL A 383 -17.78 -36.90 50.64
C VAL A 383 -16.39 -37.33 51.11
N SER A 384 -15.52 -36.37 51.42
CA SER A 384 -14.30 -36.65 52.18
C SER A 384 -14.62 -36.67 53.67
N ASN A 385 -14.64 -37.86 54.25
CA ASN A 385 -14.59 -38.05 55.70
C ASN A 385 -13.25 -37.52 56.23
N GLY A 386 -13.26 -36.62 57.23
CA GLY A 386 -12.02 -36.31 57.97
C GLY A 386 -11.92 -34.97 58.70
N PHE A 387 -12.83 -34.72 59.65
CA PHE A 387 -12.63 -33.99 60.92
C PHE A 387 -11.64 -32.80 61.05
N GLY A 388 -12.22 -31.64 61.39
CA GLY A 388 -11.57 -30.52 62.08
C GLY A 388 -12.59 -29.47 62.50
N GLN A 389 -13.23 -29.68 63.66
CA GLN A 389 -14.33 -28.89 64.21
C GLN A 389 -13.91 -27.46 64.61
N SER A 390 -14.63 -26.44 64.16
CA SER A 390 -14.80 -25.19 64.91
C SER A 390 -16.28 -24.76 64.87
N SER A 391 -16.91 -24.83 66.03
CA SER A 391 -18.37 -24.82 66.24
C SER A 391 -19.00 -23.42 66.36
N GLN A 392 -18.47 -22.40 65.66
CA GLN A 392 -18.90 -21.00 65.86
C GLN A 392 -19.29 -20.24 64.58
N CYS A 393 -19.62 -20.95 63.51
CA CYS A 393 -20.22 -20.36 62.32
C CYS A 393 -21.55 -21.03 62.02
N ARG A 394 -22.62 -20.23 61.89
CA ARG A 394 -23.93 -20.70 61.46
C ARG A 394 -24.24 -20.13 60.07
N MET A 395 -24.80 -20.97 59.21
CA MET A 395 -25.32 -20.57 57.91
C MET A 395 -26.80 -20.21 58.08
N GLU A 396 -27.18 -18.96 57.77
CA GLU A 396 -28.58 -18.55 57.61
C GLU A 396 -28.72 -17.84 56.25
N GLY A 397 -29.67 -18.29 55.43
CA GLY A 397 -29.99 -17.65 54.14
C GLY A 397 -28.89 -17.69 53.09
N GLY A 398 -27.91 -18.60 53.18
CA GLY A 398 -26.86 -18.76 52.17
C GLY A 398 -25.59 -17.92 52.39
N VAL A 399 -25.48 -17.18 53.51
CA VAL A 399 -24.28 -16.44 53.88
C VAL A 399 -23.71 -16.96 55.21
N ARG A 400 -22.39 -17.19 55.27
CA ARG A 400 -21.71 -17.67 56.48
C ARG A 400 -21.49 -16.50 57.44
N ARG A 401 -22.13 -16.52 58.61
CA ARG A 401 -21.86 -15.56 59.69
C ARG A 401 -21.14 -16.27 60.84
N CYS A 402 -19.97 -15.78 61.19
CA CYS A 402 -19.19 -16.24 62.34
C CYS A 402 -19.17 -15.12 63.38
N THR A 403 -19.51 -15.44 64.63
CA THR A 403 -19.36 -14.51 65.76
C THR A 403 -17.94 -14.59 66.27
N VAL A 404 -17.19 -13.48 66.22
CA VAL A 404 -15.88 -13.38 66.87
C VAL A 404 -16.13 -13.08 68.35
N GLY A 405 -15.92 -14.06 69.23
CA GLY A 405 -15.94 -13.81 70.68
C GLY A 405 -14.76 -12.94 71.09
N SER A 406 -15.02 -11.80 71.73
CA SER A 406 -13.99 -11.04 72.45
C SER A 406 -13.73 -11.72 73.79
N SER A 407 -12.52 -12.20 74.01
CA SER A 407 -12.03 -12.51 75.35
C SER A 407 -11.14 -11.37 75.84
N ASN A 408 -11.68 -10.58 76.78
CA ASN A 408 -11.07 -10.45 78.10
C ASN A 408 -12.05 -11.06 79.10
#